data_AF-A0A966NYX0-F1
#
_entry.id   AF-A0A966NYX0-F1
#
_cell.length_a   1.000
_cell.length_b   1.000
_cell.length_c   1.000
_cell.angle_alpha   90.00
_cell.angle_beta   90.00
_cell.angle_gamma   90.00
#
_symmetry.space_group_name_H-M   'P 1'
#
loop_
_entity.id
_entity.type
_entity.pdbx_description
1 polymer ?
#
loop_
_entity_poly.entity_id
_entity_poly.type
_entity_poly.pdbx_seq_one_letter_code
_entity_poly.pdbx_strand_id
1 'polypeptide(L)'
;MEGMRVAYTLEQCWHRVPGGTAVAALEVARAMPEVRPDVTLLGVSGTHHEDPSITFDVSMDVAGLSLRSPWLYEASLRFNRPRVEKVWPDADLVHCTTLIPLATKRPMVATVHDVAFMHYPEFFTPRGNRVFRRSIAA
;
A
#
# COMPACT_ATOMS: atom_id res chain seq x y z
N MET A 1 5.61 9.52 -25.52
CA MET A 1 4.47 9.33 -24.60
C MET A 1 4.94 9.78 -23.24
N GLU A 2 4.15 10.57 -22.54
CA GLU A 2 4.41 10.87 -21.14
C GLU A 2 4.35 9.54 -20.35
N GLY A 3 5.35 9.30 -19.49
CA GLY A 3 5.40 8.06 -18.69
C GLY A 3 4.27 8.00 -17.66
N MET A 4 3.81 6.79 -17.33
CA MET A 4 2.74 6.53 -16.37
C MET A 4 3.24 6.73 -14.93
N ARG A 5 2.54 7.56 -14.15
CA ARG A 5 2.87 7.81 -12.75
C ARG A 5 2.00 6.95 -11.84
N VAL A 6 2.60 5.98 -11.16
CA VAL A 6 1.88 4.99 -10.35
C VAL A 6 2.17 5.23 -8.88
N ALA A 7 1.14 5.60 -8.13
CA ALA A 7 1.25 5.66 -6.68
C ALA A 7 1.29 4.25 -6.08
N TYR A 8 2.41 3.89 -5.47
CA TYR A 8 2.76 2.55 -5.04
C TYR A 8 2.66 2.46 -3.51
N THR A 9 1.67 1.73 -2.99
CA THR A 9 1.42 1.70 -1.54
C THR A 9 2.50 0.88 -0.81
N LEU A 10 3.01 1.35 0.31
CA LEU A 10 4.12 0.72 1.04
C LEU A 10 3.92 0.68 2.56
N GLU A 11 2.70 0.91 3.04
CA GLU A 11 2.40 1.02 4.49
C GLU A 11 2.89 -0.18 5.30
N GLN A 12 2.90 -1.38 4.71
CA GLN A 12 3.37 -2.61 5.34
C GLN A 12 4.86 -2.59 5.73
N CYS A 13 5.68 -1.71 5.13
CA CYS A 13 7.09 -1.57 5.48
C CYS A 13 7.29 -0.99 6.90
N TRP A 14 6.26 -0.34 7.46
CA TRP A 14 6.25 0.21 8.83
C TRP A 14 5.47 -0.65 9.83
N HIS A 15 5.07 -1.86 9.45
CA HIS A 15 4.45 -2.77 10.40
C HIS A 15 5.50 -3.34 11.36
N ARG A 16 5.11 -3.60 12.61
CA ARG A 16 5.98 -4.16 13.66
C ARG A 16 6.75 -5.41 13.22
N VAL A 17 6.11 -6.23 12.38
CA VAL A 17 6.75 -7.38 11.71
C VAL A 17 6.46 -7.23 10.22
N PRO A 18 7.35 -6.56 9.48
CA PRO A 18 7.18 -6.40 8.06
C PRO A 18 7.55 -7.73 7.40
N GLY A 19 6.52 -8.50 7.08
CA GLY A 19 6.66 -9.86 6.58
C GLY A 19 6.85 -9.93 5.06
N GLY A 20 6.60 -11.11 4.49
CA GLY A 20 6.76 -11.37 3.06
C GLY A 20 6.02 -10.40 2.13
N THR A 21 4.92 -9.78 2.58
CA THR A 21 4.22 -8.75 1.81
C THR A 21 5.07 -7.49 1.58
N ALA A 22 5.86 -7.06 2.57
CA ALA A 22 6.78 -5.92 2.40
C ALA A 22 7.90 -6.27 1.42
N VAL A 23 8.49 -7.46 1.58
CA VAL A 23 9.53 -7.97 0.68
C VAL A 23 9.01 -8.06 -0.75
N ALA A 24 7.86 -8.68 -0.97
CA ALA A 24 7.29 -8.83 -2.31
C ALA A 24 7.01 -7.48 -2.98
N ALA A 25 6.51 -6.49 -2.24
CA ALA A 25 6.28 -5.15 -2.76
C ALA A 25 7.61 -4.46 -3.15
N LEU A 26 8.64 -4.58 -2.32
CA LEU A 26 9.94 -3.95 -2.61
C LEU A 26 10.67 -4.62 -3.78
N GLU A 27 10.58 -5.93 -3.92
CA GLU A 27 11.15 -6.64 -5.08
C GLU A 27 10.43 -6.27 -6.39
N VAL A 28 9.10 -6.13 -6.36
CA VAL A 28 8.35 -5.61 -7.53
C VAL A 28 8.77 -4.17 -7.84
N ALA A 29 8.90 -3.33 -6.81
CA ALA A 29 9.36 -1.96 -6.97
C ALA A 29 10.75 -1.87 -7.60
N ARG A 30 11.68 -2.76 -7.19
CA ARG A 30 13.04 -2.83 -7.73
C ARG A 30 13.08 -3.28 -9.19
N ALA A 31 12.25 -4.26 -9.56
CA ALA A 31 12.20 -4.79 -10.92
C ALA A 31 11.43 -3.89 -11.90
N MET A 32 10.48 -3.07 -11.42
CA MET A 32 9.57 -2.30 -12.29
C MET A 32 10.31 -1.40 -13.30
N PRO A 33 11.32 -0.59 -12.93
CA PRO A 33 12.00 0.28 -13.89
C PRO A 33 12.77 -0.48 -14.98
N GLU A 34 13.21 -1.70 -14.70
CA GLU A 34 13.93 -2.55 -15.65
C GLU A 34 12.98 -3.14 -16.71
N VAL A 35 11.76 -3.51 -16.30
CA VAL A 35 10.77 -4.15 -17.17
C VAL A 35 9.86 -3.13 -17.85
N ARG A 36 9.59 -2.00 -17.19
CA ARG A 36 8.68 -0.93 -17.62
C ARG A 36 9.31 0.44 -17.38
N PRO A 37 10.26 0.85 -18.24
CA PRO A 37 10.93 2.15 -18.11
C PRO A 37 9.98 3.35 -18.33
N ASP A 38 8.79 3.11 -18.85
CA ASP A 38 7.71 4.08 -18.99
C ASP A 38 6.85 4.24 -17.73
N VAL A 39 7.15 3.51 -16.64
CA VAL A 39 6.44 3.58 -15.36
C VAL A 39 7.32 4.23 -14.29
N THR A 40 6.81 5.28 -13.67
CA THR A 40 7.41 5.92 -12.50
C THR A 40 6.63 5.54 -11.25
N LEU A 41 7.27 4.83 -10.32
CA LEU A 41 6.67 4.51 -9.02
C LEU A 41 6.82 5.70 -8.05
N LEU A 42 5.72 6.06 -7.41
CA LEU A 42 5.64 7.11 -6.39
C LEU A 42 5.22 6.46 -5.08
N GLY A 43 6.13 6.30 -4.12
CA GLY A 43 5.85 5.60 -2.87
C GLY A 43 4.78 6.32 -2.04
N VAL A 44 3.87 5.56 -1.43
CA VAL A 44 2.85 6.09 -0.52
C VAL A 44 2.79 5.28 0.76
N SER A 45 2.84 5.98 1.89
CA SER A 45 2.57 5.41 3.22
C SER A 45 1.67 6.34 4.02
N GLY A 46 1.38 5.96 5.26
CA GLY A 46 0.97 6.87 6.31
C GLY A 46 2.12 7.70 6.84
N THR A 47 1.83 8.57 7.82
CA THR A 47 2.85 9.32 8.54
C THR A 47 3.49 8.42 9.58
N HIS A 48 4.82 8.29 9.54
CA HIS A 48 5.57 7.48 10.50
C HIS A 48 6.61 8.35 11.22
N HIS A 49 6.94 7.99 12.45
CA HIS A 49 8.02 8.65 13.21
C HIS A 49 9.36 7.93 13.03
N GLU A 50 9.30 6.66 12.61
CA GLU A 50 10.46 5.79 12.42
C GLU A 50 10.79 5.72 10.93
N ASP A 51 12.09 5.79 10.64
CA ASP A 51 12.62 5.63 9.30
C ASP A 51 12.57 4.14 8.92
N PRO A 52 11.90 3.74 7.82
CA PRO A 52 11.85 2.35 7.38
C PRO A 52 13.23 1.82 6.97
N SER A 53 14.21 2.70 6.72
CA SER A 53 15.58 2.36 6.33
C SER A 53 16.31 1.46 7.34
N ILE A 54 15.81 1.40 8.58
CA ILE A 54 16.29 0.48 9.61
C ILE A 54 15.99 -0.99 9.24
N THR A 55 14.96 -1.26 8.43
CA THR A 55 14.50 -2.61 8.09
C THR A 55 14.50 -2.92 6.60
N PHE A 56 14.31 -1.93 5.72
CA PHE A 56 14.35 -2.13 4.27
C PHE A 56 14.98 -0.96 3.52
N ASP A 57 15.69 -1.29 2.44
CA ASP A 57 16.10 -0.31 1.45
C ASP A 57 14.89 0.03 0.56
N VAL A 58 14.24 1.16 0.84
CA VAL A 58 13.18 1.71 -0.01
C VAL A 58 13.82 2.70 -0.96
N SER A 59 14.27 2.22 -2.11
CA SER A 59 15.02 3.00 -3.10
C SER A 59 14.16 3.99 -3.91
N MET A 60 13.08 4.53 -3.32
CA MET A 60 12.17 5.49 -3.93
C MET A 60 11.68 6.52 -2.93
N ASP A 61 11.26 7.68 -3.41
CA ASP A 61 10.58 8.67 -2.58
C ASP A 61 9.22 8.14 -2.10
N VAL A 62 9.01 8.17 -0.78
CA VAL A 62 7.74 7.78 -0.16
C VAL A 62 7.10 8.99 0.51
N ALA A 63 5.90 9.37 0.05
CA ALA A 63 5.14 10.44 0.66
C ALA A 63 4.12 9.90 1.69
N GLY A 64 4.06 10.56 2.84
CA GLY A 64 3.20 10.17 3.96
C GLY A 64 1.83 10.87 3.96
N LEU A 65 0.76 10.09 4.00
CA LEU A 65 -0.59 10.56 4.28
C LEU A 65 -0.75 10.90 5.78
N SER A 66 -1.70 11.78 6.11
CA SER A 66 -1.84 12.36 7.46
C SER A 66 -2.29 11.39 8.58
N LEU A 67 -2.48 10.10 8.28
CA LEU A 67 -2.87 9.07 9.26
C LEU A 67 -1.80 7.98 9.34
N ARG A 68 -1.78 7.25 10.46
CA ARG A 68 -0.84 6.15 10.71
C ARG A 68 -1.54 4.80 10.64
N SER A 69 -0.85 3.80 10.09
CA SER A 69 -1.13 2.35 10.11
C SER A 69 -2.59 1.95 10.41
N PRO A 70 -3.03 1.61 11.65
CA PRO A 70 -4.40 1.12 11.83
C PRO A 70 -5.48 2.14 11.46
N TRP A 71 -5.20 3.43 11.64
CA TRP A 71 -6.14 4.51 11.34
C TRP A 71 -6.18 4.80 9.84
N LEU A 72 -5.05 4.70 9.15
CA LEU A 72 -5.00 4.88 7.70
C LEU A 72 -5.86 3.82 6.99
N TYR A 73 -5.73 2.55 7.39
CA TYR A 73 -6.53 1.46 6.83
C TYR A 73 -8.02 1.61 7.16
N GLU A 74 -8.37 1.82 8.43
CA GLU A 74 -9.78 1.94 8.82
C GLU A 74 -10.43 3.16 8.16
N ALA A 75 -9.75 4.30 8.09
CA ALA A 75 -10.29 5.50 7.47
C ALA A 75 -10.42 5.35 5.94
N SER A 76 -9.45 4.71 5.30
CA SER A 76 -9.52 4.42 3.86
C SER A 76 -10.74 3.55 3.54
N LEU A 77 -10.92 2.45 4.27
CA LEU A 77 -12.01 1.50 4.02
C LEU A 77 -13.40 2.01 4.45
N ARG A 78 -13.49 2.91 5.44
CA ARG A 78 -14.79 3.40 5.96
C ARG A 78 -15.23 4.72 5.37
N PHE A 79 -14.27 5.60 5.06
CA PHE A 79 -14.55 6.99 4.71
C PHE A 79 -13.95 7.39 3.36
N ASN A 80 -13.23 6.46 2.70
CA ASN A 80 -12.50 6.73 1.47
C ASN A 80 -11.58 7.97 1.59
N ARG A 81 -10.91 8.11 2.75
CA ARG A 81 -9.99 9.21 3.09
C ARG A 81 -8.92 8.79 4.12
N PRO A 82 -7.75 9.46 4.16
CA PRO A 82 -7.28 10.47 3.20
C PRO A 82 -6.90 9.80 1.87
N ARG A 83 -7.09 10.53 0.77
CA ARG A 83 -6.83 9.98 -0.56
C ARG A 83 -5.36 10.09 -0.93
N VAL A 84 -4.85 9.14 -1.71
CA VAL A 84 -3.49 9.14 -2.25
C VAL A 84 -3.15 10.44 -2.98
N GLU A 85 -4.11 11.01 -3.70
CA GLU A 85 -3.95 12.25 -4.48
C GLU A 85 -3.65 13.48 -3.62
N LYS A 86 -3.75 13.39 -2.30
CA LYS A 86 -3.34 14.47 -1.39
C LYS A 86 -1.82 14.65 -1.38
N VAL A 87 -1.07 13.58 -1.64
CA VAL A 87 0.41 13.58 -1.68
C VAL A 87 0.95 13.43 -3.09
N TRP A 88 0.22 12.74 -3.97
CA TRP A 88 0.54 12.60 -5.39
C TRP A 88 -0.65 13.03 -6.27
N PRO A 89 -0.90 14.35 -6.42
CA PRO A 89 -2.06 14.85 -7.18
C PRO A 89 -1.98 14.54 -8.68
N ASP A 90 -0.81 14.16 -9.17
CA ASP A 90 -0.45 13.85 -10.55
C ASP A 90 -0.29 12.34 -10.80
N ALA A 91 -0.56 11.48 -9.82
CA ALA A 91 -0.55 10.03 -10.02
C ALA A 91 -1.71 9.58 -10.91
N ASP A 92 -1.42 8.88 -11.99
CA ASP A 92 -2.39 8.38 -12.96
C ASP A 92 -3.14 7.14 -12.46
N LEU A 93 -2.45 6.30 -11.69
CA LEU A 93 -2.89 4.99 -11.19
C LEU A 93 -2.46 4.80 -9.73
N VAL A 94 -3.20 4.01 -8.96
CA VAL A 94 -2.74 3.47 -7.67
C VAL A 94 -2.46 1.97 -7.81
N HIS A 95 -1.28 1.54 -7.37
CA HIS A 95 -0.96 0.12 -7.17
C HIS A 95 -1.02 -0.20 -5.68
N CYS A 96 -2.09 -0.90 -5.28
CA CYS A 96 -2.23 -1.47 -3.97
C CYS A 96 -1.40 -2.77 -3.88
N THR A 97 -0.34 -2.74 -3.09
CA THR A 97 0.64 -3.84 -2.96
C THR A 97 0.28 -4.83 -1.84
N THR A 98 -0.88 -4.60 -1.21
CA THR A 98 -1.42 -5.44 -0.14
C THR A 98 -2.90 -5.70 -0.41
N LEU A 99 -3.56 -6.44 0.49
CA LEU A 99 -5.01 -6.61 0.45
C LEU A 99 -5.78 -5.33 0.79
N ILE A 100 -5.20 -4.39 1.54
CA ILE A 100 -5.94 -3.24 2.08
C ILE A 100 -5.71 -2.00 1.20
N PRO A 101 -6.70 -1.59 0.38
CA PRO A 101 -6.57 -0.42 -0.47
C PRO A 101 -6.52 0.88 0.35
N LEU A 102 -5.57 1.74 0.00
CA LEU A 102 -5.62 3.14 0.41
C LEU A 102 -6.67 3.88 -0.43
N ALA A 103 -7.33 4.86 0.18
CA ALA A 103 -8.37 5.62 -0.48
C ALA A 103 -7.86 6.36 -1.73
N THR A 104 -8.62 6.34 -2.81
CA THR A 104 -8.29 7.05 -4.06
C THR A 104 -9.52 7.27 -4.93
N LYS A 105 -9.42 8.17 -5.92
CA LYS A 105 -10.32 8.30 -7.06
C LYS A 105 -9.69 7.81 -8.37
N ARG A 106 -8.40 7.47 -8.38
CA ARG A 106 -7.71 6.95 -9.55
C ARG A 106 -8.08 5.49 -9.79
N PRO A 107 -7.95 4.99 -11.02
CA PRO A 107 -7.99 3.55 -11.27
C PRO A 107 -6.96 2.84 -10.38
N MET A 108 -7.29 1.64 -9.92
CA MET A 108 -6.47 0.87 -9.00
C MET A 108 -6.17 -0.51 -9.55
N VAL A 109 -4.92 -0.94 -9.41
CA VAL A 109 -4.49 -2.32 -9.55
C VAL A 109 -4.11 -2.82 -8.16
N ALA A 110 -4.59 -4.00 -7.76
CA ALA A 110 -4.24 -4.61 -6.49
C ALA A 110 -3.48 -5.93 -6.73
N THR A 111 -2.34 -6.09 -6.07
CA THR A 111 -1.63 -7.38 -6.00
C THR A 111 -2.01 -8.07 -4.69
N VAL A 112 -2.77 -9.16 -4.80
CA VAL A 112 -3.23 -9.97 -3.67
C VAL A 112 -2.53 -11.32 -3.73
N HIS A 113 -1.68 -11.60 -2.74
CA HIS A 113 -0.91 -12.85 -2.68
C HIS A 113 -1.73 -14.03 -2.16
N ASP A 114 -2.57 -13.78 -1.16
CA ASP A 114 -3.45 -14.78 -0.57
C ASP A 114 -4.68 -14.12 0.06
N VAL A 115 -5.67 -14.96 0.36
CA VAL A 115 -6.85 -14.59 1.14
C VAL A 115 -7.02 -15.57 2.30
N ALA A 116 -5.93 -15.89 3.00
CA ALA A 116 -5.91 -16.93 4.03
C ALA A 116 -6.97 -16.70 5.13
N PHE A 117 -7.28 -15.45 5.46
CA PHE A 117 -8.33 -15.08 6.44
C PHE A 117 -9.75 -15.55 6.06
N MET A 118 -9.98 -15.93 4.80
CA MET A 118 -11.24 -16.52 4.34
C MET A 118 -11.39 -17.99 4.73
N HIS A 119 -10.26 -18.71 4.83
CA HIS A 119 -10.22 -20.14 5.13
C HIS A 119 -9.78 -20.46 6.56
N TYR A 120 -8.89 -19.63 7.12
CA TYR A 120 -8.29 -19.81 8.44
C TYR A 120 -8.42 -18.53 9.29
N PRO A 121 -9.64 -18.04 9.56
CA PRO A 121 -9.85 -16.81 10.31
C PRO A 121 -9.26 -16.86 11.73
N GLU A 122 -9.10 -18.03 12.33
CA GLU A 122 -8.50 -18.25 13.64
C GLU A 122 -7.01 -17.87 13.74
N PHE A 123 -6.30 -17.77 12.60
CA PHE A 123 -4.92 -17.30 12.56
C PHE A 123 -4.79 -15.78 12.69
N PHE A 124 -5.92 -15.07 12.67
CA PHE A 124 -5.96 -13.61 12.67
C PHE A 124 -6.73 -13.07 13.87
N THR A 125 -6.38 -11.87 14.31
CA THR A 125 -7.17 -11.20 15.37
C THR A 125 -8.59 -10.90 14.86
N PRO A 126 -9.60 -10.85 15.75
CA PRO A 126 -10.97 -10.46 15.36
C PRO A 126 -11.03 -9.10 14.67
N ARG A 127 -10.16 -8.16 15.05
CA ARG A 127 -10.04 -6.86 14.39
C ARG A 127 -9.45 -7.01 12.98
N GLY A 128 -8.36 -7.76 12.82
CA GLY A 128 -7.73 -8.01 11.52
C GLY A 128 -8.71 -8.63 10.53
N ASN A 129 -9.44 -9.67 10.95
CA ASN A 129 -10.49 -10.29 10.14
C ASN A 129 -11.57 -9.30 9.67
N ARG A 130 -12.00 -8.36 10.53
CA ARG A 130 -12.97 -7.34 10.13
C ARG A 130 -12.41 -6.37 9.09
N VAL A 131 -11.13 -5.99 9.22
CA VAL A 131 -10.46 -5.11 8.27
C VAL A 131 -10.30 -5.83 6.92
N PHE A 132 -9.78 -7.06 6.90
CA PHE A 132 -9.58 -7.83 5.67
C PHE A 132 -10.87 -8.18 4.95
N ARG A 133 -11.95 -8.50 5.68
CA ARG A 133 -13.25 -8.72 5.04
C ARG A 133 -13.83 -7.45 4.44
N ARG A 134 -13.57 -6.29 5.05
CA ARG A 134 -14.02 -5.01 4.47
C ARG A 134 -13.23 -4.66 3.21
N SER A 135 -11.94 -4.99 3.14
CA SER A 135 -11.11 -4.65 1.98
C SER A 135 -11.49 -5.40 0.70
N ILE A 136 -12.13 -6.57 0.80
CA ILE A 136 -12.66 -7.31 -0.37
C ILE A 136 -14.12 -6.99 -0.69
N ALA A 137 -14.79 -6.19 0.16
CA ALA A 137 -16.16 -5.73 -0.06
C ALA A 137 -16.23 -4.26 -0.52
N ALA A 138 -15.08 -3.59 -0.57
CA ALA A 138 -14.91 -2.17 -0.87
C ALA A 138 -14.70 -1.91 -2.37
#